data_AF-A0A4S8LJ05-F1
#
_entry.id   AF-A0A4S8LJ05-F1
#
_cell.length_a   1.000
_cell.length_b   1.000
_cell.length_c   1.000
_cell.angle_alpha   90.00
_cell.angle_beta   90.00
_cell.angle_gamma   90.00
#
_symmetry.space_group_name_H-M   'P 1'
#
loop_
_entity.id
_entity.type
_entity.pdbx_description
1 polymer ?
#
loop_
_entity_poly.entity_id
_entity_poly.type
_entity_poly.pdbx_seq_one_letter_code
_entity_poly.pdbx_strand_id
1 'polypeptide(L)'
;MGAGTSGRLGILDSASLPSTFSANPNQFIALIAGGNQTIRRPHTNEGVEDSREAGIADLEALLPYPQDTLIGITASGRTPYVLGALARAKQLGLLTVGLVSVRPSAAGCEGNCEYVIDAVVGPEVVTGSTRMKAGTATKMILNMISTGVHIKLGHTYGNLMIDIQASNTKLVQRARRIIRSIASEFTLPPTYSGIMTDDEQLDVVVRRCSGSVKLALVVIVSGWGVDLCKDALERRKGFLKAVLEDVRYETVVRVFKN
;
A
#
# COMPACT_ATOMS: atom_id res chain seq x y z
N MET A 1 -0.46 -9.14 10.62
CA MET A 1 0.17 -10.20 11.43
C MET A 1 -0.65 -11.49 11.33
N GLY A 2 -0.02 -12.65 11.16
CA GLY A 2 -0.75 -13.92 11.05
C GLY A 2 0.15 -15.15 11.13
N ALA A 3 -0.44 -16.35 11.17
CA ALA A 3 0.28 -17.62 11.11
C ALA A 3 0.07 -18.33 9.76
N GLY A 4 1.01 -19.19 9.37
CA GLY A 4 0.90 -20.01 8.16
C GLY A 4 0.51 -19.21 6.90
N THR A 5 -0.53 -19.65 6.19
CA THR A 5 -1.02 -18.97 4.98
C THR A 5 -1.42 -17.52 5.23
N SER A 6 -2.05 -17.22 6.37
CA SER A 6 -2.46 -15.86 6.75
C SER A 6 -1.27 -14.91 6.84
N GLY A 7 -0.19 -15.34 7.52
CA GLY A 7 1.04 -14.55 7.62
C GLY A 7 1.70 -14.34 6.25
N ARG A 8 1.77 -15.39 5.43
CA ARG A 8 2.33 -15.32 4.07
C ARG A 8 1.56 -14.37 3.15
N LEU A 9 0.23 -14.32 3.27
CA LEU A 9 -0.59 -13.38 2.50
C LEU A 9 -0.36 -11.94 2.93
N GLY A 10 -0.15 -11.68 4.23
CA GLY A 10 0.28 -10.37 4.72
C GLY A 10 1.62 -9.94 4.10
N ILE A 11 2.60 -10.85 4.06
CA ILE A 11 3.91 -10.60 3.44
C ILE A 11 3.78 -10.34 1.94
N LEU A 12 2.94 -11.12 1.25
CA LEU A 12 2.72 -10.98 -0.18
C LEU A 12 2.15 -9.60 -0.53
N ASP A 13 1.17 -9.12 0.25
CA ASP A 13 0.57 -7.81 0.03
C ASP A 13 1.61 -6.71 0.25
N SER A 14 2.28 -6.69 1.41
CA SER A 14 3.23 -5.62 1.75
C SER A 14 4.43 -5.56 0.80
N ALA A 15 4.96 -6.72 0.36
CA ALA A 15 6.08 -6.78 -0.57
C ALA A 15 5.78 -6.16 -1.94
N SER A 16 4.50 -6.07 -2.33
CA SER A 16 4.10 -5.50 -3.62
C SER A 16 4.07 -3.97 -3.62
N LEU A 17 3.91 -3.34 -2.45
CA LEU A 17 3.61 -1.91 -2.31
C LEU A 17 4.74 -0.99 -2.74
N PRO A 18 6.03 -1.24 -2.42
CA PRO A 18 7.13 -0.38 -2.89
C PRO A 18 7.20 -0.31 -4.42
N SER A 19 6.98 -1.42 -5.12
CA SER A 19 7.00 -1.45 -6.59
C SER A 19 5.75 -0.87 -7.25
N THR A 20 4.64 -0.78 -6.51
CA THR A 20 3.32 -0.37 -7.01
C THR A 20 3.05 1.11 -6.74
N PHE A 21 3.37 1.58 -5.53
CA PHE A 21 3.03 2.92 -5.07
C PHE A 21 4.26 3.73 -4.67
N SER A 22 5.48 3.22 -4.92
CA SER A 22 6.72 3.79 -4.36
C SER A 22 6.64 3.98 -2.83
N ALA A 23 5.87 3.11 -2.17
CA ALA A 23 5.59 3.19 -0.74
C ALA A 23 6.85 2.93 0.09
N ASN A 24 6.97 3.59 1.24
CA ASN A 24 8.02 3.31 2.20
C ASN A 24 7.88 1.86 2.70
N PRO A 25 8.92 1.00 2.59
CA PRO A 25 8.87 -0.39 3.06
C PRO A 25 8.48 -0.54 4.54
N ASN A 26 8.70 0.49 5.35
CA ASN A 26 8.35 0.50 6.78
C ASN A 26 6.91 0.91 7.06
N GLN A 27 6.12 1.30 6.05
CA GLN A 27 4.72 1.72 6.24
C GLN A 27 3.77 0.52 6.39
N PHE A 28 4.08 -0.61 5.74
CA PHE A 28 3.28 -1.84 5.79
C PHE A 28 4.18 -3.01 6.16
N ILE A 29 4.19 -3.36 7.44
CA ILE A 29 5.05 -4.42 7.98
C ILE A 29 4.20 -5.68 8.20
N ALA A 30 4.66 -6.81 7.65
CA ALA A 30 4.00 -8.08 7.81
C ALA A 30 4.79 -8.99 8.77
N LEU A 31 4.13 -9.42 9.84
CA LEU A 31 4.64 -10.39 10.80
C LEU A 31 4.02 -11.77 10.57
N ILE A 32 4.86 -12.80 10.60
CA ILE A 32 4.46 -14.21 10.50
C ILE A 32 4.95 -14.99 11.73
N ALA A 33 4.05 -15.77 12.33
CA ALA A 33 4.38 -16.65 13.45
C ALA A 33 5.58 -17.56 13.11
N GLY A 34 6.57 -17.59 13.99
CA GLY A 34 7.79 -18.38 13.81
C GLY A 34 8.87 -17.71 12.93
N GLY A 35 8.61 -16.50 12.42
CA GLY A 35 9.57 -15.67 11.69
C GLY A 35 9.77 -16.06 10.22
N ASN A 36 10.69 -15.34 9.54
CA ASN A 36 10.85 -15.41 8.08
C ASN A 36 11.22 -16.79 7.52
N GLN A 37 11.79 -17.69 8.33
CA GLN A 37 12.11 -19.06 7.87
C GLN A 37 10.85 -19.84 7.48
N THR A 38 9.73 -19.56 8.15
CA THR A 38 8.44 -20.22 7.93
C THR A 38 7.82 -19.89 6.57
N ILE A 39 8.28 -18.82 5.91
CA ILE A 39 7.78 -18.42 4.58
C ILE A 39 7.98 -19.57 3.58
N ARG A 40 9.17 -20.19 3.58
CA ARG A 40 9.53 -21.28 2.67
C ARG A 40 9.49 -22.65 3.33
N ARG A 41 9.55 -22.72 4.66
CA ARG A 41 9.59 -23.97 5.42
C ARG A 41 8.47 -23.98 6.47
N PRO A 42 7.24 -24.36 6.11
CA PRO A 42 6.08 -24.28 7.02
C PRO A 42 6.25 -25.04 8.34
N HIS A 43 7.12 -26.06 8.36
CA HIS A 43 7.34 -26.96 9.49
C HIS A 43 8.46 -26.50 10.44
N THR A 44 9.14 -25.38 10.16
CA THR A 44 10.10 -24.81 11.11
C THR A 44 9.33 -24.05 12.17
N ASN A 45 9.53 -24.36 13.45
CA ASN A 45 8.84 -23.73 14.59
C ASN A 45 7.33 -24.02 14.66
N GLU A 46 6.93 -25.27 14.41
CA GLU A 46 5.57 -25.76 14.69
C GLU A 46 5.23 -25.48 16.17
N GLY A 47 4.06 -24.88 16.41
CA GLY A 47 3.58 -24.50 17.75
C GLY A 47 3.70 -23.01 18.10
N VAL A 48 4.46 -22.20 17.36
CA VAL A 48 4.50 -20.74 17.63
C VAL A 48 3.13 -20.09 17.39
N GLU A 49 2.32 -20.62 16.47
CA GLU A 49 0.96 -20.12 16.24
C GLU A 49 0.03 -20.30 17.45
N ASP A 50 0.38 -21.21 18.37
CA ASP A 50 -0.35 -21.51 19.60
C ASP A 50 0.12 -20.67 20.81
N SER A 51 1.11 -19.79 20.66
CA SER A 51 1.58 -18.91 21.75
C SER A 51 1.08 -17.48 21.61
N ARG A 52 0.31 -17.00 22.59
CA ARG A 52 -0.09 -15.57 22.69
C ARG A 52 1.14 -14.69 22.93
N GLU A 53 2.04 -15.14 23.78
CA GLU A 53 3.25 -14.44 24.22
C GLU A 53 4.18 -14.18 23.05
N ALA A 54 4.34 -15.14 22.13
CA ALA A 54 5.12 -14.95 20.91
C ALA A 54 4.54 -13.83 20.03
N GLY A 55 3.22 -13.73 19.93
CA GLY A 55 2.57 -12.65 19.19
C GLY A 55 2.73 -11.28 19.85
N ILE A 56 2.74 -11.24 21.18
CA ILE A 56 3.03 -10.03 21.95
C ILE A 56 4.48 -9.59 21.69
N ALA A 57 5.43 -10.51 21.82
CA ALA A 57 6.85 -10.23 21.66
C ALA A 57 7.18 -9.73 20.24
N ASP A 58 6.65 -10.38 19.20
CA ASP A 58 6.89 -9.97 17.81
C ASP A 58 6.30 -8.58 17.51
N LEU A 59 5.15 -8.25 18.09
CA LEU A 59 4.56 -6.91 17.97
C LEU A 59 5.43 -5.86 18.67
N GLU A 60 5.82 -6.11 19.92
CA GLU A 60 6.60 -5.16 20.73
C GLU A 60 8.00 -4.93 20.18
N ALA A 61 8.60 -5.93 19.52
CA ALA A 61 9.89 -5.79 18.85
C ALA A 61 9.88 -4.72 17.73
N LEU A 62 8.72 -4.36 17.19
CA LEU A 62 8.59 -3.27 16.22
C LEU A 62 8.51 -1.88 16.86
N LEU A 63 8.43 -1.79 18.18
CA LEU A 63 8.23 -0.55 18.93
C LEU A 63 7.04 0.28 18.40
N PRO A 64 5.84 -0.34 18.27
CA PRO A 64 4.69 0.36 17.71
C PRO A 64 4.24 1.51 18.60
N TYR A 65 3.59 2.50 17.99
CA TYR A 65 3.04 3.67 18.67
C TYR A 65 1.56 3.87 18.34
N PRO A 66 0.81 4.71 19.08
CA PRO A 66 -0.66 4.74 18.99
C PRO A 66 -1.28 5.12 17.63
N GLN A 67 -0.50 5.63 16.67
CA GLN A 67 -1.01 5.93 15.32
C GLN A 67 -0.84 4.74 14.36
N ASP A 68 -0.15 3.69 14.79
CA ASP A 68 -0.07 2.44 14.05
C ASP A 68 -1.39 1.66 14.11
N THR A 69 -1.57 0.77 13.14
CA THR A 69 -2.73 -0.12 13.06
C THR A 69 -2.25 -1.56 13.03
N LEU A 70 -2.79 -2.41 13.91
CA LEU A 70 -2.57 -3.85 13.84
C LEU A 70 -3.73 -4.54 13.12
N ILE A 71 -3.43 -5.19 11.99
CA ILE A 71 -4.35 -6.11 11.31
C ILE A 71 -3.95 -7.55 11.67
N GLY A 72 -4.76 -8.20 12.50
CA GLY A 72 -4.64 -9.61 12.88
C GLY A 72 -5.36 -10.52 11.90
N ILE A 73 -4.65 -11.44 11.25
CA ILE A 73 -5.17 -12.29 10.17
C ILE A 73 -5.27 -13.74 10.66
N THR A 74 -6.49 -14.24 10.87
CA THR A 74 -6.74 -15.61 11.34
C THR A 74 -8.03 -16.16 10.73
N ALA A 75 -7.91 -17.05 9.73
CA ALA A 75 -9.07 -17.66 9.08
C ALA A 75 -10.00 -18.38 10.07
N SER A 76 -9.42 -19.08 11.05
CA SER A 76 -10.16 -19.80 12.10
C SER A 76 -10.74 -18.86 13.17
N GLY A 77 -10.35 -17.59 13.19
CA GLY A 77 -10.81 -16.63 14.19
C GLY A 77 -10.24 -16.84 15.59
N ARG A 78 -9.38 -17.84 15.80
CA ARG A 78 -8.98 -18.31 17.13
C ARG A 78 -7.48 -18.59 17.32
N THR A 79 -6.63 -18.19 16.38
CA THR A 79 -5.17 -18.44 16.45
C THR A 79 -4.53 -17.66 17.62
N PRO A 80 -3.99 -18.32 18.66
CA PRO A 80 -3.48 -17.64 19.86
C PRO A 80 -2.44 -16.56 19.59
N TYR A 81 -1.46 -16.81 18.71
CA TYR A 81 -0.46 -15.81 18.31
C TYR A 81 -1.09 -14.49 17.84
N VAL A 82 -2.17 -14.57 17.05
CA VAL A 82 -2.87 -13.38 16.54
C VAL A 82 -3.68 -12.72 17.65
N LEU A 83 -4.37 -13.51 18.49
CA LEU A 83 -5.19 -12.99 19.58
C LEU A 83 -4.36 -12.28 20.66
N GLY A 84 -3.19 -12.82 21.00
CA GLY A 84 -2.24 -12.19 21.92
C GLY A 84 -1.77 -10.83 21.42
N ALA A 85 -1.38 -10.75 20.15
CA ALA A 85 -0.99 -9.50 19.52
C ALA A 85 -2.13 -8.46 19.47
N LEU A 86 -3.36 -8.88 19.13
CA LEU A 86 -4.54 -8.00 19.12
C LEU A 86 -4.83 -7.42 20.51
N ALA A 87 -4.78 -8.26 21.55
CA ALA A 87 -4.94 -7.82 22.93
C ALA A 87 -3.88 -6.79 23.32
N ARG A 88 -2.61 -7.03 22.96
CA ARG A 88 -1.52 -6.11 23.27
C ARG A 88 -1.62 -4.80 22.49
N ALA A 89 -1.91 -4.85 21.19
CA ALA A 89 -2.10 -3.65 20.37
C ALA A 89 -3.19 -2.74 20.94
N LYS A 90 -4.31 -3.32 21.40
CA LYS A 90 -5.36 -2.55 22.07
C LYS A 90 -4.87 -1.88 23.36
N GLN A 91 -4.11 -2.59 24.19
CA GLN A 91 -3.52 -2.00 25.41
C GLN A 91 -2.55 -0.85 25.10
N LEU A 92 -1.85 -0.92 23.98
CA LEU A 92 -0.94 0.12 23.50
C LEU A 92 -1.67 1.28 22.78
N GLY A 93 -2.99 1.19 22.62
CA GLY A 93 -3.81 2.24 21.99
C GLY A 93 -3.76 2.24 20.46
N LEU A 94 -3.30 1.17 19.82
CA LEU A 94 -3.35 1.03 18.37
C LEU A 94 -4.79 0.77 17.90
N LEU A 95 -5.08 1.17 16.66
CA LEU A 95 -6.26 0.67 15.96
C LEU A 95 -6.10 -0.84 15.71
N THR A 96 -7.09 -1.65 16.12
CA THR A 96 -7.04 -3.10 15.97
C THR A 96 -8.11 -3.63 15.03
N VAL A 97 -7.70 -4.44 14.05
CA VAL A 97 -8.58 -5.05 13.06
C VAL A 97 -8.39 -6.57 13.04
N GLY A 98 -9.46 -7.32 13.27
CA GLY A 98 -9.48 -8.79 13.12
C GLY A 98 -10.01 -9.20 11.75
N LEU A 99 -9.20 -9.86 10.94
CA LEU A 99 -9.60 -10.45 9.65
C LEU A 99 -9.80 -11.95 9.80
N VAL A 100 -11.05 -12.42 9.68
CA VAL A 100 -11.44 -13.81 9.93
C VAL A 100 -12.31 -14.36 8.82
N SER A 101 -12.50 -15.68 8.78
CA SER A 101 -13.36 -16.36 7.79
C SER A 101 -14.49 -17.17 8.42
N VAL A 102 -14.76 -16.96 9.70
CA VAL A 102 -15.77 -17.68 10.48
C VAL A 102 -16.55 -16.74 11.38
N ARG A 103 -17.79 -17.12 11.68
CA ARG A 103 -18.63 -16.50 12.72
C ARG A 103 -19.33 -17.60 13.54
N PRO A 104 -19.32 -17.54 14.89
CA PRO A 104 -18.58 -16.58 15.71
C PRO A 104 -17.05 -16.81 15.65
N SER A 105 -16.26 -15.81 16.06
CA SER A 105 -14.80 -15.88 16.13
C SER A 105 -14.29 -15.35 17.48
N ALA A 106 -13.22 -15.92 18.02
CA ALA A 106 -12.62 -15.41 19.26
C ALA A 106 -12.09 -13.98 19.06
N ALA A 107 -11.52 -13.68 17.89
CA ALA A 107 -11.10 -12.32 17.52
C ALA A 107 -12.23 -11.28 17.64
N GLY A 108 -13.48 -11.65 17.29
CA GLY A 108 -14.64 -10.78 17.44
C GLY A 108 -15.28 -10.79 18.82
N CYS A 109 -15.12 -11.87 19.61
CA CYS A 109 -15.75 -12.00 20.93
C CYS A 109 -14.88 -11.54 22.10
N GLU A 110 -13.54 -11.55 21.99
CA GLU A 110 -12.64 -11.15 23.08
C GLU A 110 -12.62 -9.63 23.35
N GLY A 111 -13.27 -8.83 22.50
CA GLY A 111 -13.32 -7.37 22.64
C GLY A 111 -11.98 -6.68 22.35
N ASN A 112 -11.01 -7.38 21.76
CA ASN A 112 -9.67 -6.84 21.46
C ASN A 112 -9.57 -6.15 20.09
N CYS A 113 -10.58 -6.28 19.24
CA CYS A 113 -10.66 -5.64 17.93
C CYS A 113 -11.64 -4.47 17.96
N GLU A 114 -11.24 -3.31 17.41
CA GLU A 114 -12.17 -2.22 17.12
C GLU A 114 -13.02 -2.54 15.88
N TYR A 115 -12.40 -3.12 14.86
CA TYR A 115 -13.10 -3.60 13.67
C TYR A 115 -12.86 -5.10 13.47
N VAL A 116 -13.91 -5.79 13.03
CA VAL A 116 -13.82 -7.20 12.64
C VAL A 116 -14.33 -7.32 11.21
N ILE A 117 -13.51 -7.87 10.33
CA ILE A 117 -13.86 -8.17 8.94
C ILE A 117 -14.12 -9.67 8.83
N ASP A 118 -15.39 -10.04 8.80
CA ASP A 118 -15.85 -11.43 8.77
C ASP A 118 -16.13 -11.94 7.34
N ALA A 119 -15.10 -12.43 6.67
CA ALA A 119 -15.19 -13.00 5.32
C ALA A 119 -15.65 -14.47 5.33
N VAL A 120 -16.90 -14.74 5.69
CA VAL A 120 -17.46 -16.10 5.80
C VAL A 120 -17.65 -16.72 4.41
N VAL A 121 -16.75 -17.62 4.03
CA VAL A 121 -16.72 -18.27 2.70
C VAL A 121 -17.35 -19.67 2.67
N GLY A 122 -17.86 -20.14 3.82
CA GLY A 122 -18.41 -21.50 3.99
C GLY A 122 -17.34 -22.61 4.02
N PRO A 123 -17.76 -23.89 4.12
CA PRO A 123 -16.85 -25.03 4.21
C PRO A 123 -15.90 -25.14 3.02
N GLU A 124 -14.63 -25.44 3.26
CA GLU A 124 -13.65 -25.63 2.19
C GLU A 124 -13.90 -26.95 1.45
N VAL A 125 -13.55 -27.01 0.15
CA VAL A 125 -13.71 -28.24 -0.66
C VAL A 125 -12.87 -29.40 -0.11
N VAL A 126 -11.70 -29.09 0.44
CA VAL A 126 -10.95 -30.00 1.32
C VAL A 126 -11.15 -29.50 2.75
N THR A 127 -11.86 -30.28 3.57
CA THR A 127 -12.21 -29.92 4.94
C THR A 127 -10.97 -29.43 5.71
N GLY A 128 -11.05 -28.22 6.26
CA GLY A 128 -9.98 -27.59 7.03
C GLY A 128 -8.87 -26.90 6.21
N SER A 129 -8.84 -27.06 4.88
CA SER A 129 -7.83 -26.44 4.01
C SER A 129 -8.13 -24.97 3.74
N THR A 130 -8.04 -24.13 4.77
CA THR A 130 -8.35 -22.68 4.73
C THR A 130 -7.40 -21.87 3.84
N ARG A 131 -6.32 -22.48 3.33
CA ARG A 131 -5.49 -21.86 2.28
C ARG A 131 -6.24 -21.62 0.96
N MET A 132 -7.44 -22.19 0.82
CA MET A 132 -8.28 -22.11 -0.37
C MET A 132 -9.17 -20.87 -0.32
N LYS A 133 -10.50 -21.00 -0.14
CA LYS A 133 -11.41 -19.85 -0.23
C LYS A 133 -11.11 -18.78 0.82
N ALA A 134 -10.83 -19.18 2.06
CA ALA A 134 -10.51 -18.23 3.13
C ALA A 134 -9.21 -17.46 2.82
N GLY A 135 -8.19 -18.14 2.29
CA GLY A 135 -6.96 -17.52 1.80
C GLY A 135 -7.22 -16.56 0.62
N THR A 136 -8.04 -16.94 -0.35
CA THR A 136 -8.42 -16.07 -1.48
C THR A 136 -9.16 -14.82 -1.01
N ALA A 137 -10.13 -14.96 -0.11
CA ALA A 137 -10.85 -13.84 0.48
C ALA A 137 -9.90 -12.91 1.24
N THR A 138 -9.00 -13.48 2.05
CA THR A 138 -7.95 -12.73 2.77
C THR A 138 -7.10 -11.91 1.82
N LYS A 139 -6.61 -12.50 0.72
CA LYS A 139 -5.84 -11.78 -0.31
C LYS A 139 -6.60 -10.59 -0.86
N MET A 140 -7.86 -10.80 -1.26
CA MET A 140 -8.68 -9.73 -1.85
C MET A 140 -8.88 -8.57 -0.87
N ILE A 141 -9.14 -8.88 0.40
CA ILE A 141 -9.36 -7.86 1.43
C ILE A 141 -8.08 -7.09 1.74
N LEU A 142 -6.93 -7.77 1.86
CA LEU A 142 -5.64 -7.10 2.03
C LEU A 142 -5.35 -6.16 0.86
N ASN A 143 -5.54 -6.63 -0.38
CA ASN A 143 -5.37 -5.79 -1.57
C ASN A 143 -6.33 -4.58 -1.57
N MET A 144 -7.57 -4.73 -1.11
CA MET A 144 -8.52 -3.63 -0.97
C MET A 144 -8.07 -2.59 0.05
N ILE A 145 -7.60 -3.04 1.24
CA ILE A 145 -7.11 -2.15 2.30
C ILE A 145 -5.88 -1.39 1.81
N SER A 146 -4.85 -2.11 1.37
CA SER A 146 -3.58 -1.48 0.97
C SER A 146 -3.75 -0.57 -0.23
N THR A 147 -4.47 -0.99 -1.28
CA THR A 147 -4.76 -0.14 -2.45
C THR A 147 -5.63 1.06 -2.06
N GLY A 148 -6.67 0.86 -1.25
CA GLY A 148 -7.55 1.94 -0.80
C GLY A 148 -6.81 3.02 -0.02
N VAL A 149 -5.91 2.62 0.89
CA VAL A 149 -5.04 3.55 1.61
C VAL A 149 -4.15 4.33 0.65
N HIS A 150 -3.50 3.68 -0.31
CA HIS A 150 -2.60 4.39 -1.24
C HIS A 150 -3.34 5.30 -2.23
N ILE A 151 -4.57 4.97 -2.61
CA ILE A 151 -5.44 5.89 -3.36
C ILE A 151 -5.72 7.14 -2.51
N LYS A 152 -6.07 6.96 -1.24
CA LYS A 152 -6.34 8.08 -0.32
C LYS A 152 -5.11 8.92 0.00
N LEU A 153 -3.91 8.36 -0.11
CA LEU A 153 -2.63 9.06 0.04
C LEU A 153 -2.14 9.74 -1.26
N GLY A 154 -2.87 9.65 -2.37
CA GLY A 154 -2.51 10.35 -3.61
C GLY A 154 -1.45 9.66 -4.47
N HIS A 155 -1.29 8.33 -4.33
CA HIS A 155 -0.41 7.54 -5.20
C HIS A 155 -1.06 7.19 -6.56
N THR A 156 -2.33 7.56 -6.76
CA THR A 156 -3.06 7.38 -8.03
C THR A 156 -3.60 8.70 -8.57
N TYR A 157 -3.80 8.76 -9.89
CA TYR A 157 -4.61 9.78 -10.57
C TYR A 157 -5.72 9.08 -11.33
N GLY A 158 -6.96 9.23 -10.87
CA GLY A 158 -8.04 8.35 -11.31
C GLY A 158 -7.68 6.89 -11.03
N ASN A 159 -7.65 6.07 -12.08
CA ASN A 159 -7.23 4.66 -12.03
C ASN A 159 -5.76 4.43 -12.43
N LEU A 160 -4.98 5.49 -12.68
CA LEU A 160 -3.59 5.40 -13.09
C LEU A 160 -2.66 5.40 -11.88
N MET A 161 -1.73 4.45 -11.88
CA MET A 161 -0.65 4.32 -10.91
C MET A 161 0.45 5.33 -11.27
N ILE A 162 0.41 6.52 -10.68
CA ILE A 162 1.29 7.63 -11.05
C ILE A 162 2.59 7.67 -10.26
N ASP A 163 2.66 6.97 -9.14
CA ASP A 163 3.83 6.94 -8.26
C ASP A 163 4.79 5.81 -8.63
N ILE A 164 5.20 5.82 -9.91
CA ILE A 164 6.09 4.83 -10.50
C ILE A 164 7.44 5.48 -10.76
N GLN A 165 8.50 4.72 -10.45
CA GLN A 165 9.87 5.01 -10.88
C GLN A 165 10.17 4.29 -12.20
N ALA A 166 10.50 5.04 -13.24
CA ALA A 166 10.84 4.50 -14.56
C ALA A 166 12.24 3.86 -14.59
N SER A 167 12.42 2.74 -13.87
CA SER A 167 13.72 2.09 -13.62
C SER A 167 14.06 0.93 -14.56
N ASN A 168 13.10 0.45 -15.36
CA ASN A 168 13.31 -0.62 -16.35
C ASN A 168 12.45 -0.40 -17.59
N THR A 169 12.74 -1.12 -18.67
CA THR A 169 12.07 -0.96 -19.97
C THR A 169 10.55 -1.03 -19.88
N LYS A 170 10.00 -1.96 -19.09
CA LYS A 170 8.54 -2.07 -18.89
C LYS A 170 7.97 -0.84 -18.19
N LEU A 171 8.64 -0.34 -17.16
CA LEU A 171 8.19 0.82 -16.40
C LEU A 171 8.37 2.13 -17.17
N VAL A 172 9.39 2.25 -18.02
CA VAL A 172 9.54 3.38 -18.96
C VAL A 172 8.36 3.42 -19.93
N GLN A 173 8.01 2.30 -20.56
CA GLN A 173 6.86 2.25 -21.46
C GLN A 173 5.54 2.57 -20.74
N ARG A 174 5.39 2.09 -19.51
CA ARG A 174 4.22 2.42 -18.68
C ARG A 174 4.17 3.91 -18.32
N ALA A 175 5.30 4.49 -17.94
CA ALA A 175 5.44 5.92 -17.66
C ALA A 175 5.02 6.76 -18.86
N ARG A 176 5.52 6.45 -20.07
CA ARG A 176 5.16 7.17 -21.29
C ARG A 176 3.64 7.18 -21.53
N ARG A 177 2.99 6.01 -21.41
CA ARG A 177 1.54 5.88 -21.55
C ARG A 177 0.79 6.74 -20.53
N ILE A 178 1.15 6.64 -19.25
CA ILE A 178 0.51 7.41 -18.17
C ILE A 178 0.65 8.91 -18.42
N ILE A 179 1.88 9.36 -18.73
CA ILE A 179 2.15 10.78 -18.94
C ILE A 179 1.34 11.31 -20.10
N ARG A 180 1.34 10.63 -21.26
CA ARG A 180 0.57 11.06 -22.43
C ARG A 180 -0.94 11.04 -22.17
N SER A 181 -1.47 10.01 -21.49
CA SER A 181 -2.88 9.94 -21.15
C SER A 181 -3.31 11.17 -20.33
N ILE A 182 -2.59 11.49 -19.26
CA ILE A 182 -2.95 12.62 -18.40
C ILE A 182 -2.66 13.95 -19.10
N ALA A 183 -1.49 14.11 -19.73
CA ALA A 183 -1.09 15.34 -20.41
C ALA A 183 -2.06 15.72 -21.55
N SER A 184 -2.78 14.75 -22.14
CA SER A 184 -3.75 15.01 -23.22
C SER A 184 -4.99 15.78 -22.74
N GLU A 185 -5.22 15.81 -21.42
CA GLU A 185 -6.29 16.58 -20.79
C GLU A 185 -5.94 18.08 -20.63
N PHE A 186 -4.71 18.49 -20.97
CA PHE A 186 -4.20 19.84 -20.72
C PHE A 186 -3.66 20.51 -21.99
N THR A 187 -3.73 21.84 -22.02
CA THR A 187 -3.00 22.64 -23.01
C THR A 187 -1.54 22.74 -22.59
N LEU A 188 -0.65 22.03 -23.30
CA LEU A 188 0.77 21.99 -22.97
C LEU A 188 1.51 23.25 -23.43
N PRO A 189 2.54 23.69 -22.68
CA PRO A 189 3.48 24.70 -23.16
C PRO A 189 4.15 24.26 -24.48
N PRO A 190 4.46 25.20 -25.41
CA PRO A 190 5.09 24.85 -26.70
C PRO A 190 6.34 23.98 -26.55
N THR A 191 7.14 24.24 -25.51
CA THR A 191 8.36 23.50 -25.14
C THR A 191 8.13 21.99 -24.94
N TYR A 192 6.92 21.59 -24.56
CA TYR A 192 6.57 20.20 -24.25
C TYR A 192 5.53 19.61 -25.20
N SER A 193 5.17 20.30 -26.28
CA SER A 193 4.17 19.80 -27.24
C SER A 193 4.61 18.51 -27.96
N GLY A 194 5.91 18.35 -28.22
CA GLY A 194 6.47 17.19 -28.94
C GLY A 194 6.41 15.86 -28.19
N ILE A 195 6.24 15.86 -26.85
CA ILE A 195 6.24 14.63 -26.05
C ILE A 195 5.13 13.64 -26.43
N MET A 196 4.05 14.15 -27.07
CA MET A 196 2.91 13.33 -27.49
C MET A 196 3.26 12.36 -28.60
N THR A 197 4.25 12.70 -29.42
CA THR A 197 4.66 11.92 -30.60
C THR A 197 6.11 11.46 -30.54
N ASP A 198 6.93 12.06 -29.68
CA ASP A 198 8.35 11.78 -29.54
C ASP A 198 8.67 11.17 -28.17
N ASP A 199 9.11 9.91 -28.19
CA ASP A 199 9.53 9.17 -27.00
C ASP A 199 10.82 9.71 -26.37
N GLU A 200 11.75 10.23 -27.19
CA GLU A 200 13.05 10.71 -26.71
C GLU A 200 12.90 12.00 -25.91
N GLN A 201 12.07 12.93 -26.40
CA GLN A 201 11.75 14.16 -25.66
C GLN A 201 11.10 13.87 -24.31
N LEU A 202 10.14 12.94 -24.28
CA LEU A 202 9.48 12.54 -23.04
C LEU A 202 10.47 11.91 -22.06
N ASP A 203 11.33 11.01 -22.53
CA ASP A 203 12.36 10.38 -21.73
C ASP A 203 13.39 11.36 -21.17
N VAL A 204 13.74 12.42 -21.91
CA VAL A 204 14.60 13.50 -21.40
C VAL A 204 13.95 14.18 -20.18
N VAL A 205 12.65 14.46 -20.23
CA VAL A 205 11.94 15.07 -19.08
C VAL A 205 11.88 14.11 -17.90
N VAL A 206 11.54 12.84 -18.14
CA VAL A 206 11.50 11.81 -17.09
C VAL A 206 12.88 11.64 -16.44
N ARG A 207 13.98 11.63 -17.22
CA ARG A 207 15.35 11.58 -16.69
C ARG A 207 15.71 12.81 -15.87
N ARG A 208 15.34 14.01 -16.31
CA ARG A 208 15.51 15.25 -15.54
C ARG A 208 14.76 15.23 -14.21
N CYS A 209 13.67 14.45 -14.12
CA CYS A 209 12.89 14.22 -12.92
C CYS A 209 13.32 12.95 -12.15
N SER A 210 14.52 12.45 -12.41
CA SER A 210 15.09 11.25 -11.77
C SER A 210 14.21 10.00 -11.87
N GLY A 211 13.43 9.87 -12.95
CA GLY A 211 12.53 8.74 -13.18
C GLY A 211 11.12 8.90 -12.60
N SER A 212 10.82 9.98 -11.89
CA SER A 212 9.51 10.23 -11.28
C SER A 212 8.48 10.66 -12.33
N VAL A 213 7.46 9.82 -12.53
CA VAL A 213 6.32 10.10 -13.42
C VAL A 213 5.49 11.26 -12.91
N LYS A 214 5.22 11.29 -11.60
CA LYS A 214 4.43 12.33 -10.94
C LYS A 214 5.06 13.71 -11.12
N LEU A 215 6.37 13.83 -10.89
CA LEU A 215 7.10 15.08 -11.06
C LEU A 215 7.20 15.49 -12.54
N ALA A 216 7.47 14.54 -13.44
CA ALA A 216 7.51 14.82 -14.87
C ALA A 216 6.18 15.39 -15.38
N LEU A 217 5.04 14.86 -14.92
CA LEU A 217 3.72 15.39 -15.26
C LEU A 217 3.54 16.85 -14.85
N VAL A 218 3.94 17.22 -13.64
CA VAL A 218 3.85 18.62 -13.18
C VAL A 218 4.73 19.53 -14.03
N VAL A 219 5.97 19.12 -14.34
CA VAL A 219 6.88 19.88 -15.21
C VAL A 219 6.28 20.08 -16.60
N ILE A 220 5.74 19.01 -17.19
CA ILE A 220 5.17 19.02 -18.54
C ILE A 220 3.94 19.93 -18.62
N VAL A 221 3.02 19.82 -17.67
CA VAL A 221 1.75 20.57 -17.70
C VAL A 221 1.99 22.04 -17.35
N SER A 222 2.89 22.34 -16.40
CA SER A 222 3.12 23.70 -15.93
C SER A 222 4.15 24.50 -16.73
N GLY A 223 5.11 23.81 -17.36
CA GLY A 223 6.27 24.46 -17.97
C GLY A 223 7.35 24.91 -16.97
N TRP A 224 7.20 24.61 -15.69
CA TRP A 224 8.07 25.12 -14.63
C TRP A 224 9.37 24.32 -14.47
N GLY A 225 10.32 24.91 -13.76
CA GLY A 225 11.55 24.23 -13.34
C GLY A 225 11.26 23.05 -12.39
N VAL A 226 12.15 22.05 -12.41
CA VAL A 226 11.99 20.80 -11.65
C VAL A 226 11.85 21.07 -10.15
N ASP A 227 12.67 21.96 -9.58
CA ASP A 227 12.65 22.22 -8.13
C ASP A 227 11.36 22.92 -7.71
N LEU A 228 10.85 23.85 -8.52
CA LEU A 228 9.57 24.50 -8.29
C LEU A 228 8.41 23.47 -8.31
N CYS A 229 8.48 22.49 -9.21
CA CYS A 229 7.48 21.42 -9.29
C CYS A 229 7.56 20.45 -8.10
N LYS A 230 8.76 20.19 -7.57
CA LYS A 230 8.94 19.41 -6.35
C LYS A 230 8.31 20.12 -5.16
N ASP A 231 8.59 21.41 -4.98
CA ASP A 231 8.02 22.22 -3.91
C ASP A 231 6.49 22.26 -3.98
N ALA A 232 5.92 22.38 -5.19
CA ALA A 232 4.48 22.35 -5.39
C ALA A 232 3.86 21.00 -4.99
N LEU A 233 4.52 19.88 -5.33
CA LEU A 233 4.10 18.55 -4.90
C LEU A 233 4.18 18.39 -3.38
N GLU A 234 5.24 18.86 -2.75
CA GLU A 234 5.41 18.78 -1.29
C GLU A 234 4.33 19.56 -0.53
N ARG A 235 4.02 20.79 -0.96
CA ARG A 235 2.94 21.62 -0.37
C ARG A 235 1.57 20.94 -0.44
N ARG A 236 1.33 20.21 -1.52
CA ARG A 236 0.11 19.42 -1.72
C ARG A 236 0.26 17.98 -1.24
N LYS A 237 1.25 17.65 -0.38
CA LYS A 237 1.49 16.32 0.19
C LYS A 237 1.53 15.19 -0.86
N GLY A 238 2.01 15.49 -2.06
CA GLY A 238 2.12 14.55 -3.17
C GLY A 238 0.81 14.28 -3.94
N PHE A 239 -0.28 15.00 -3.67
CA PHE A 239 -1.54 14.86 -4.40
C PHE A 239 -1.48 15.54 -5.77
N LEU A 240 -1.15 14.77 -6.81
CA LEU A 240 -0.99 15.28 -8.18
C LEU A 240 -2.20 16.08 -8.67
N LYS A 241 -3.43 15.60 -8.42
CA LYS A 241 -4.65 16.28 -8.89
C LYS A 241 -4.75 17.71 -8.36
N ALA A 242 -4.43 17.93 -7.09
CA ALA A 242 -4.47 19.26 -6.48
C ALA A 242 -3.41 20.18 -7.12
N VAL A 243 -2.21 19.67 -7.36
CA VAL A 243 -1.15 20.44 -8.04
C VAL A 243 -1.56 20.82 -9.47
N LEU A 244 -2.13 19.88 -10.23
CA LEU A 244 -2.59 20.15 -11.60
C LEU A 244 -3.83 21.07 -11.64
N GLU A 245 -4.61 21.15 -10.56
CA GLU A 245 -5.64 22.19 -10.40
C GLU A 245 -5.00 23.57 -10.22
N ASP A 246 -3.99 23.70 -9.35
CA ASP A 246 -3.28 24.98 -9.14
C ASP A 246 -2.65 25.51 -10.43
N VAL A 247 -2.04 24.64 -11.22
CA VAL A 247 -1.41 24.99 -12.51
C VAL A 247 -2.42 25.50 -13.54
N ARG A 248 -3.66 25.01 -13.52
CA ARG A 248 -4.70 25.39 -14.49
C ARG A 248 -5.22 26.82 -14.31
N TYR A 249 -5.18 27.35 -13.09
CA TYR A 249 -5.85 28.61 -12.77
C TYR A 249 -4.93 29.83 -12.78
N GLU A 250 -3.60 29.72 -12.58
CA GLU A 250 -2.79 30.90 -12.21
C GLU A 250 -1.31 30.91 -12.68
N THR A 251 -0.74 32.12 -12.75
CA THR A 251 0.71 32.37 -12.89
C THR A 251 1.46 32.01 -11.60
N VAL A 252 2.67 31.44 -11.71
CA VAL A 252 3.59 30.98 -10.65
C VAL A 252 3.40 31.65 -9.27
N VAL A 253 3.35 32.98 -9.19
CA VAL A 253 3.29 33.74 -7.93
C VAL A 253 2.14 33.34 -6.98
N ARG A 254 0.98 32.94 -7.49
CA ARG A 254 -0.18 32.64 -6.63
C ARG A 254 -0.14 31.21 -6.04
N VAL A 255 0.43 30.24 -6.77
CA VAL A 255 0.63 28.86 -6.28
C VAL A 255 1.57 28.82 -5.06
N PHE A 256 2.49 29.78 -4.95
CA PHE A 256 3.46 29.82 -3.85
C PHE A 256 3.07 30.72 -2.66
N LYS A 257 1.89 31.37 -2.69
CA LYS A 257 1.44 32.30 -1.62
C LYS A 257 0.52 31.69 -0.56
N ASN A 258 -0.01 30.48 -0.77
CA ASN A 258 -0.84 29.74 0.18
C ASN A 258 -0.15 28.44 0.62
#